data_AF-A0A969SW47-F1
#
_entry.id   AF-A0A969SW47-F1
#
_cell.length_a   1.000
_cell.length_b   1.000
_cell.length_c   1.000
_cell.angle_alpha   90.00
_cell.angle_beta   90.00
_cell.angle_gamma   90.00
#
_symmetry.space_group_name_H-M   'P 1'
#
loop_
_entity.id
_entity.type
_entity.pdbx_description
1 polymer ?
#
loop_
_entity_poly.entity_id
_entity_poly.type
_entity_poly.pdbx_seq_one_letter_code
_entity_poly.pdbx_strand_id
1 'polypeptide(L)' 'MCAADIEARIVRYADLVPCRDAFIDTRSPGSDAKENFTIIGPGVAENPRQHVHINESSW' A
#
# COMPACT_ATOMS: atom_id res chain seq x y z
N MET A 1 -0.51 22.28 11.34
CA MET A 1 -1.31 21.52 10.36
C MET A 1 -2.29 22.45 9.70
N CYS A 2 -2.14 22.67 8.40
CA CYS A 2 -3.10 23.35 7.55
C CYS A 2 -3.97 22.33 6.79
N ALA A 3 -4.99 22.81 6.09
CA ALA A 3 -5.84 21.93 5.27
C ALA A 3 -5.03 21.16 4.20
N ALA A 4 -3.99 21.76 3.63
CA ALA A 4 -3.13 21.09 2.66
C ALA A 4 -2.34 19.92 3.27
N ASP A 5 -1.92 20.03 4.54
CA ASP A 5 -1.24 18.93 5.25
C ASP A 5 -2.16 17.72 5.44
N ILE A 6 -3.46 17.98 5.61
CA ILE A 6 -4.48 16.94 5.76
C ILE A 6 -4.75 16.29 4.39
N GLU A 7 -4.96 17.08 3.34
CA GLU A 7 -5.20 16.55 1.99
C GLU A 7 -4.05 15.67 1.50
N ALA A 8 -2.80 16.03 1.80
CA ALA A 8 -1.63 15.22 1.45
C ALA A 8 -1.55 13.86 2.18
N ARG A 9 -2.37 13.65 3.22
CA ARG A 9 -2.40 12.45 4.07
C ARG A 9 -3.72 11.68 3.97
N ILE A 10 -4.61 12.07 3.05
CA ILE A 10 -5.84 11.35 2.76
C ILE A 10 -5.59 10.39 1.60
N VAL A 11 -5.89 9.11 1.80
CA VAL A 11 -5.96 8.11 0.73
C VAL A 11 -7.43 7.80 0.47
N ARG A 12 -7.91 8.10 -0.74
CA ARG A 12 -9.29 7.83 -1.14
C ARG A 12 -9.35 6.46 -1.81
N TYR A 13 -10.50 5.79 -1.68
CA TYR A 13 -10.69 4.46 -2.25
C TYR A 13 -10.49 4.43 -3.78
N ALA A 14 -10.88 5.50 -4.48
CA ALA A 14 -10.72 5.63 -5.92
C ALA A 14 -9.24 5.73 -6.37
N ASP A 15 -8.34 6.12 -5.46
CA ASP A 15 -6.92 6.31 -5.73
C ASP A 15 -6.09 5.08 -5.32
N LEU A 16 -6.74 4.02 -4.83
CA LEU A 16 -6.06 2.81 -4.37
C LEU A 16 -5.41 2.04 -5.52
N VAL A 17 -4.11 1.79 -5.41
CA VAL A 17 -3.34 0.98 -6.35
C VAL A 17 -3.04 -0.40 -5.72
N PRO A 18 -3.60 -1.50 -6.25
CA PRO A 18 -3.39 -2.83 -5.70
C PRO A 18 -2.03 -3.42 -6.10
N CYS A 19 -1.52 -4.29 -5.23
CA CYS A 19 -0.43 -5.21 -5.47
C CYS A 19 -0.92 -6.64 -5.23
N ARG A 20 -0.69 -7.55 -6.19
CA ARG A 20 -1.09 -8.97 -6.09
C ARG A 20 0.04 -9.88 -5.59
N ASP A 21 1.25 -9.34 -5.46
CA ASP A 21 2.45 -10.08 -5.12
C ASP A 21 2.75 -10.08 -3.61
N ALA A 22 1.74 -10.28 -2.76
CA ALA A 22 1.94 -10.21 -1.30
C ALA A 22 2.74 -11.40 -0.74
N PHE A 23 3.71 -11.08 0.12
CA PHE A 23 4.79 -11.93 0.63
C PHE A 23 4.39 -13.30 1.22
N ILE A 24 3.23 -13.42 1.87
CA ILE A 24 2.86 -14.62 2.65
C ILE A 24 1.83 -15.53 1.96
N ASP A 25 1.00 -15.01 1.06
CA ASP A 25 -0.25 -15.68 0.66
C ASP A 25 -0.17 -16.40 -0.70
N THR A 26 0.91 -16.24 -1.46
CA THR A 26 1.06 -16.72 -2.86
C THR A 26 1.03 -18.26 -3.05
N ARG A 27 0.84 -19.05 -1.98
CA ARG A 27 0.87 -20.52 -2.05
C ARG A 27 -0.46 -21.21 -1.77
N SER A 28 -1.50 -20.49 -1.37
CA SER A 28 -2.84 -21.04 -1.19
C SER A 28 -3.68 -20.79 -2.45
N PRO A 29 -4.32 -21.84 -3.03
CA PRO A 29 -5.21 -21.68 -4.19
C PRO A 29 -6.24 -20.56 -3.97
N GLY A 30 -6.37 -19.64 -4.92
CA GLY A 30 -7.29 -18.50 -4.85
C GLY A 30 -6.72 -17.25 -4.18
N SER A 31 -5.51 -17.30 -3.62
CA SER A 31 -4.86 -16.12 -3.03
C SER A 31 -4.22 -15.19 -4.06
N ASP A 32 -4.07 -15.67 -5.30
CA ASP A 32 -3.72 -14.87 -6.48
C ASP A 32 -4.80 -13.83 -6.85
N ALA A 33 -6.04 -14.04 -6.39
CA ALA A 33 -7.12 -13.06 -6.52
C ALA A 33 -7.10 -11.96 -5.44
N LYS A 34 -6.25 -12.07 -4.41
CA LYS A 34 -6.18 -11.07 -3.35
C LYS A 34 -5.45 -9.83 -3.84
N GLU A 35 -6.01 -8.68 -3.50
CA GLU A 35 -5.41 -7.38 -3.75
C GLU A 35 -4.94 -6.77 -2.43
N ASN A 36 -3.69 -6.34 -2.40
CA ASN A 36 -3.07 -5.77 -1.22
C ASN A 36 -2.72 -4.31 -1.50
N PHE A 37 -2.97 -3.44 -0.53
CA PHE A 37 -2.79 -2.00 -0.70
C PHE A 37 -1.89 -1.48 0.40
N THR A 38 -0.81 -0.81 0.03
CA THR A 38 0.15 -0.25 0.98
C THR A 38 -0.14 1.22 1.19
N ILE A 39 -0.83 1.53 2.27
CA ILE A 39 -1.33 2.88 2.53
C ILE A 39 -0.24 3.78 3.13
N ILE A 40 0.51 3.30 4.13
CA ILE A 40 1.51 4.10 4.86
C ILE A 40 2.82 3.32 4.98
N GLY A 41 3.92 3.89 4.45
CA GLY A 41 5.25 3.27 4.46
C GLY A 41 5.34 1.94 3.71
N PRO A 42 6.54 1.40 3.43
CA PRO A 42 6.66 0.14 2.70
C PRO A 42 6.32 -1.10 3.56
N GLY A 43 6.36 -0.98 4.89
CA GLY A 43 6.14 -2.09 5.82
C GLY A 43 7.17 -3.21 5.61
N VAL A 44 6.68 -4.45 5.54
CA VAL A 44 7.49 -5.68 5.34
C VAL A 44 7.50 -6.18 3.89
N ALA A 45 7.12 -5.35 2.94
CA ALA A 45 7.03 -5.77 1.55
C ALA A 45 8.39 -5.78 0.85
N GLU A 46 8.71 -6.91 0.21
CA GLU A 46 9.93 -7.07 -0.60
C GLU A 46 9.73 -6.70 -2.07
N ASN A 47 8.50 -6.42 -2.51
CA ASN A 47 8.21 -6.09 -3.90
C ASN A 47 8.63 -4.65 -4.24
N PRO A 48 9.65 -4.42 -5.09
CA PRO A 48 10.09 -3.07 -5.45
C PRO A 48 9.08 -2.29 -6.29
N ARG A 49 8.08 -2.96 -6.88
CA ARG A 49 7.00 -2.33 -7.65
C ARG A 49 5.79 -1.95 -6.79
N GLN A 50 5.83 -2.22 -5.49
CA GLN A 50 4.72 -1.90 -4.61
C GLN A 50 4.53 -0.38 -4.50
N HIS A 51 3.29 0.07 -4.65
CA HIS A 51 2.95 1.47 -4.47
C HIS A 51 2.68 1.79 -3.00
N VAL A 52 3.37 2.79 -2.45
CA VAL A 52 3.15 3.33 -1.10
C VAL A 52 2.42 4.67 -1.24
N HIS A 53 1.18 4.75 -0.75
CA HIS A 53 0.34 5.94 -0.97
C HIS A 53 0.80 7.14 -0.11
N ILE A 54 1.24 6.89 1.13
CA ILE A 54 1.83 7.89 2.02
C ILE A 54 3.22 7.43 2.41
N ASN A 55 4.23 8.13 1.90
CA ASN A 55 5.62 7.89 2.27
C ASN A 55 5.93 8.64 3.57
N GLU A 56 5.90 7.93 4.69
CA GLU A 56 6.43 8.46 5.94
C GLU A 56 7.91 8.12 6.06
N SER A 57 8.72 9.08 6.52
CA SER A 57 10.09 8.83 6.91
C SER A 57 10.09 7.89 8.10
N SER A 58 10.59 6.67 7.91
CA SER A 58 10.94 5.78 9.01
C SER A 58 11.95 6.52 9.91
N TRP A 59 11.67 6.59 11.20
CA TRP A 59 12.60 7.10 12.21
C TRP A 59 13.95 6.37 12.17
#